data_AF-A0A1I6ZE90-F1
#
_entry.id   AF-A0A1I6ZE90-F1
#
_cell.length_a   1.000
_cell.length_b   1.000
_cell.length_c   1.000
_cell.angle_alpha   90.00
_cell.angle_beta   90.00
_cell.angle_gamma   90.00
#
_symmetry.space_group_name_H-M   'P 1'
#
loop_
_entity.id
_entity.type
_entity.pdbx_description
1 polymer ?
#
loop_
_entity_poly.entity_id
_entity_poly.type
_entity_poly.pdbx_seq_one_letter_code
_entity_poly.pdbx_strand_id
1 'polypeptide(L)'
;MFERLRYAMLAIAIMAPVSLSADADGPDFFRVTGVSSDDVLNIRSGPGVSHDRVGQIPPDGGGVRNLGCEGGLSFAQWSEASEAERAAAAKRRWCQVEFQGVTGWVAGRYLTEGNAPVSAVAPGFDCTKAESGAQQAICSDPQLARLDLELTRLYGLAVNGPQMTPERISELKAMQRGWIKGRDACWKAVEGLTPCVAASYATRIDEIRTGFAQAREDDGSGISMGPFAYVCEGLGAAVSMVVVNADPSILSLRWGDTWIAPAAQPAASGGKYLAQTAEGPVQFWIKGDEALLMWPGQPDLTCDRDGTG
;
A
#
# COMPACT_ATOMS: atom_id res chain seq x y z
N MET A 1 71.31 24.40 -36.77
CA MET A 1 70.68 23.11 -37.08
C MET A 1 70.01 22.61 -35.81
N PHE A 2 68.72 22.26 -35.89
CA PHE A 2 67.81 21.75 -34.84
C PHE A 2 67.06 22.77 -33.96
N GLU A 3 65.91 23.24 -34.44
CA GLU A 3 64.78 23.65 -33.59
C GLU A 3 64.05 22.39 -33.08
N ARG A 4 63.72 22.37 -31.77
CA ARG A 4 63.00 21.29 -31.10
C ARG A 4 61.50 21.58 -31.08
N LEU A 5 60.72 20.84 -31.86
CA LEU A 5 59.25 20.86 -31.80
C LEU A 5 58.79 20.00 -30.61
N ARG A 6 58.09 20.60 -29.64
CA ARG A 6 57.43 19.89 -28.53
C ARG A 6 56.04 19.44 -28.98
N TYR A 7 55.82 18.14 -29.14
CA TYR A 7 54.48 17.57 -29.29
C TYR A 7 53.87 17.30 -27.92
N ALA A 8 52.74 17.95 -27.62
CA ALA A 8 51.86 17.60 -26.51
C ALA A 8 50.92 16.47 -26.97
N MET A 9 50.98 15.31 -26.33
CA MET A 9 49.98 14.24 -26.53
C MET A 9 48.75 14.55 -25.66
N LEU A 10 47.61 14.81 -26.31
CA LEU A 10 46.30 14.89 -25.67
C LEU A 10 45.72 13.47 -25.62
N ALA A 11 45.62 12.89 -24.42
CA ALA A 11 44.96 11.59 -24.23
C ALA A 11 43.44 11.79 -24.14
N ILE A 12 42.71 11.34 -25.16
CA ILE A 12 41.23 11.30 -25.16
C ILE A 12 40.82 9.97 -24.52
N ALA A 13 40.28 10.03 -23.31
CA ALA A 13 39.69 8.87 -22.64
C ALA A 13 38.31 8.58 -23.26
N ILE A 14 38.20 7.46 -23.99
CA ILE A 14 36.94 6.96 -24.52
C ILE A 14 36.19 6.29 -23.35
N MET A 15 35.19 6.97 -22.78
CA MET A 15 34.23 6.34 -21.87
C MET A 15 33.29 5.47 -22.71
N ALA A 16 33.42 4.15 -22.57
CA ALA A 16 32.43 3.22 -23.11
C ALA A 16 31.11 3.37 -22.33
N PRO A 17 29.94 3.34 -22.99
CA PRO A 17 28.66 3.38 -22.29
C PRO A 17 28.50 2.10 -21.46
N VAL A 18 28.27 2.26 -20.16
CA VAL A 18 27.84 1.18 -19.29
C VAL A 18 26.37 0.92 -19.59
N SER A 19 26.05 -0.22 -20.21
CA SER A 19 24.68 -0.68 -20.34
C SER A 19 24.19 -1.16 -18.97
N LEU A 20 23.33 -0.37 -18.33
CA LEU A 20 22.53 -0.82 -17.20
C LEU A 20 21.47 -1.81 -17.73
N SER A 21 21.69 -3.10 -17.51
CA SER A 21 20.64 -4.10 -17.66
C SER A 21 19.67 -3.91 -16.50
N ALA A 22 18.45 -3.46 -16.78
CA ALA A 22 17.36 -3.60 -15.84
C ALA A 22 16.93 -5.07 -15.87
N ASP A 23 17.30 -5.84 -14.85
CA ASP A 23 16.74 -7.17 -14.65
C ASP A 23 15.25 -6.99 -14.35
N ALA A 24 14.40 -7.37 -15.30
CA ALA A 24 12.97 -7.36 -15.13
C ALA A 24 12.55 -8.51 -14.21
N ASP A 25 12.82 -8.38 -12.91
CA ASP A 25 12.22 -9.24 -11.90
C ASP A 25 10.69 -9.04 -11.97
N GLY A 26 9.98 -10.10 -12.32
CA GLY A 26 8.52 -10.10 -12.31
C GLY A 26 7.99 -9.89 -10.88
N PRO A 27 6.68 -9.64 -10.71
CA PRO A 27 6.14 -9.40 -9.37
C PRO A 27 6.27 -10.66 -8.50
N ASP A 28 6.59 -10.49 -7.22
CA ASP A 28 6.67 -11.59 -6.24
C ASP A 28 5.31 -12.24 -5.99
N PHE A 29 4.24 -11.47 -6.14
CA PHE A 29 2.87 -11.88 -5.89
C PHE A 29 1.92 -11.37 -6.96
N PHE A 30 0.83 -12.11 -7.13
CA PHE A 30 -0.27 -11.77 -8.01
C PHE A 30 -1.57 -11.56 -7.24
N ARG A 31 -2.50 -10.87 -7.90
CA ARG A 31 -3.92 -10.84 -7.58
C ARG A 31 -4.72 -11.36 -8.77
N VAL A 32 -5.80 -12.11 -8.50
CA VAL A 32 -6.73 -12.57 -9.53
C VAL A 32 -7.54 -11.40 -10.09
N THR A 33 -7.71 -11.39 -11.41
CA THR A 33 -8.52 -10.42 -12.13
C THR A 33 -9.21 -11.07 -13.32
N GLY A 34 -10.35 -10.51 -13.77
CA GLY A 34 -11.06 -10.97 -14.97
C GLY A 34 -11.78 -12.31 -14.82
N VAL A 35 -11.96 -12.82 -13.60
CA VAL A 35 -12.81 -13.97 -13.26
C VAL A 35 -14.14 -13.44 -12.74
N SER A 36 -15.26 -14.06 -13.13
CA SER A 36 -16.61 -13.65 -12.68
C SER A 36 -16.78 -13.85 -11.17
N SER A 37 -17.63 -13.04 -10.53
CA SER A 37 -17.86 -13.10 -9.07
C SER A 37 -18.44 -14.43 -8.58
N ASP A 38 -19.05 -15.21 -9.47
CA ASP A 38 -19.64 -16.53 -9.24
C ASP A 38 -18.78 -17.69 -9.76
N ASP A 39 -17.54 -17.42 -10.19
CA ASP A 39 -16.60 -18.40 -10.74
C ASP A 39 -15.25 -18.37 -9.99
N VAL A 40 -14.34 -19.28 -10.33
CA VAL A 40 -13.02 -19.42 -9.72
C VAL A 40 -11.91 -19.59 -10.75
N LEU A 41 -10.71 -19.11 -10.40
CA LEU A 41 -9.50 -19.45 -11.16
C LEU A 41 -9.00 -20.82 -10.73
N ASN A 42 -9.08 -21.80 -11.63
CA ASN A 42 -8.63 -23.17 -11.37
C ASN A 42 -7.10 -23.26 -11.33
N ILE A 43 -6.56 -23.82 -10.25
CA ILE A 43 -5.15 -24.25 -10.13
C ILE A 43 -5.04 -25.68 -10.67
N ARG A 44 -4.09 -25.92 -11.58
CA ARG A 44 -3.93 -27.19 -12.29
C ARG A 44 -2.59 -27.86 -12.04
N SER A 45 -2.52 -29.17 -12.25
CA SER A 45 -1.29 -29.95 -12.06
C SER A 45 -0.19 -29.66 -13.09
N GLY A 46 -0.51 -28.98 -14.20
CA GLY A 46 0.43 -28.59 -15.25
C GLY A 46 -0.06 -27.39 -16.08
N PRO A 47 0.80 -26.81 -16.93
CA PRO A 47 0.50 -25.62 -17.72
C PRO A 47 -0.47 -25.93 -18.88
N GLY A 48 -1.77 -25.98 -18.59
CA GLY A 48 -2.78 -26.25 -19.61
C GLY A 48 -4.14 -26.63 -19.05
N VAL A 49 -5.20 -26.37 -19.82
CA VAL A 49 -6.58 -26.71 -19.43
C VAL A 49 -6.87 -28.22 -19.41
N SER A 50 -6.00 -29.03 -20.03
CA SER A 50 -6.08 -30.49 -20.04
C SER A 50 -5.58 -31.15 -18.76
N HIS A 51 -4.84 -30.41 -17.92
CA HIS A 51 -4.32 -30.94 -16.66
C HIS A 51 -5.40 -30.94 -15.57
N ASP A 52 -5.31 -31.90 -14.66
CA ASP A 52 -6.23 -32.03 -13.53
C ASP A 52 -6.26 -30.77 -12.67
N ARG A 53 -7.44 -30.44 -12.14
CA ARG A 53 -7.60 -29.37 -11.16
C ARG A 53 -7.16 -29.84 -9.79
N VAL A 54 -6.23 -29.12 -9.19
CA VAL A 54 -5.66 -29.41 -7.86
C VAL A 54 -6.03 -28.35 -6.81
N GLY A 55 -6.61 -27.22 -7.23
CA GLY A 55 -7.09 -26.18 -6.33
C GLY A 55 -7.86 -25.09 -7.08
N GLN A 56 -8.22 -24.04 -6.35
CA GLN A 56 -9.00 -22.92 -6.88
C GLN A 56 -8.65 -21.62 -6.12
N ILE A 57 -8.73 -20.49 -6.82
CA ILE A 57 -8.52 -19.15 -6.27
C ILE A 57 -9.80 -18.34 -6.51
N PRO A 58 -10.33 -17.62 -5.50
CA PRO A 58 -11.47 -16.72 -5.66
C PRO A 58 -11.23 -15.63 -6.72
N PRO A 59 -12.30 -15.02 -7.27
CA PRO A 59 -12.20 -14.07 -8.38
C PRO A 59 -11.44 -12.78 -8.05
N ASP A 60 -11.32 -12.43 -6.78
CA ASP A 60 -10.58 -11.29 -6.23
C ASP A 60 -9.38 -11.70 -5.35
N GLY A 61 -9.00 -12.99 -5.38
CA GLY A 61 -7.96 -13.55 -4.53
C GLY A 61 -6.59 -12.87 -4.72
N GLY A 62 -6.08 -12.23 -3.65
CA GLY A 62 -4.73 -11.67 -3.59
C GLY A 62 -3.72 -12.61 -2.91
N GLY A 63 -2.44 -12.22 -2.88
CA GLY A 63 -1.42 -13.00 -2.18
C GLY A 63 -1.04 -14.31 -2.87
N VAL A 64 -1.27 -14.41 -4.18
CA VAL A 64 -0.89 -15.57 -4.98
C VAL A 64 0.60 -15.49 -5.24
N ARG A 65 1.40 -16.36 -4.62
CA ARG A 65 2.87 -16.32 -4.77
C ARG A 65 3.26 -16.69 -6.20
N ASN A 66 4.06 -15.85 -6.84
CA ASN A 66 4.63 -16.13 -8.15
C ASN A 66 5.80 -17.11 -8.01
N LEU A 67 5.73 -18.26 -8.67
CA LEU A 67 6.83 -19.24 -8.75
C LEU A 67 7.47 -19.31 -10.14
N GLY A 68 7.03 -18.44 -11.06
CA GLY A 68 7.51 -18.38 -12.44
C GLY A 68 6.38 -18.58 -13.46
N CYS A 69 6.58 -18.04 -14.66
CA CYS A 69 5.65 -18.21 -15.77
C CYS A 69 6.33 -18.77 -17.01
N GLU A 70 5.58 -19.58 -17.77
CA GLU A 70 5.98 -20.19 -19.03
C GLU A 70 4.98 -19.85 -20.15
N GLY A 71 5.42 -19.96 -21.40
CA GLY A 71 4.53 -19.83 -22.57
C GLY A 71 4.23 -18.40 -23.03
N GLY A 72 5.05 -17.41 -22.65
CA GLY A 72 4.99 -16.02 -23.11
C GLY A 72 6.00 -15.68 -24.22
N LEU A 73 6.01 -14.41 -24.66
CA LEU A 73 7.07 -13.87 -25.53
C LEU A 73 8.29 -13.49 -24.70
N SER A 74 9.49 -13.72 -25.23
CA SER A 74 10.70 -13.05 -24.71
C SER A 74 10.63 -11.54 -24.96
N PHE A 75 11.46 -10.76 -24.27
CA PHE A 75 11.50 -9.30 -24.45
C PHE A 75 11.71 -8.90 -25.92
N ALA A 76 12.70 -9.49 -26.59
CA ALA A 76 13.00 -9.21 -28.00
C ALA A 76 11.81 -9.56 -28.91
N GLN A 77 11.18 -10.71 -28.69
CA GLN A 77 9.98 -11.11 -29.43
C GLN A 77 8.80 -10.18 -29.14
N TRP A 78 8.67 -9.69 -27.90
CA TRP A 78 7.60 -8.80 -27.50
C TRP A 78 7.74 -7.42 -28.12
N SER A 79 8.97 -6.88 -28.23
CA SER A 79 9.23 -5.58 -28.85
C SER A 79 8.93 -5.57 -30.35
N GLU A 80 9.10 -6.71 -31.01
CA GLU A 80 8.86 -6.86 -32.45
C GLU A 80 7.43 -7.32 -32.78
N ALA A 81 6.74 -7.94 -31.82
CA ALA A 81 5.40 -8.48 -32.04
C ALA A 81 4.33 -7.41 -32.27
N SER A 82 3.40 -7.71 -33.17
CA SER A 82 2.14 -6.97 -33.31
C SER A 82 1.26 -7.12 -32.06
N GLU A 83 0.28 -6.24 -31.91
CA GLU A 83 -0.70 -6.33 -30.82
C GLU A 83 -1.45 -7.66 -30.81
N ALA A 84 -1.83 -8.18 -31.99
CA ALA A 84 -2.48 -9.47 -32.12
C ALA A 84 -1.59 -10.64 -31.66
N GLU A 85 -0.30 -10.61 -31.99
CA GLU A 85 0.67 -11.62 -31.55
C GLU A 85 0.90 -11.58 -30.04
N ARG A 86 1.01 -10.37 -29.46
CA ARG A 86 1.10 -10.17 -28.01
C ARG A 86 -0.14 -10.71 -27.29
N ALA A 87 -1.34 -10.40 -27.80
CA ALA A 87 -2.59 -10.91 -27.25
C ALA A 87 -2.70 -12.45 -27.34
N ALA A 88 -2.25 -13.04 -28.46
CA ALA A 88 -2.23 -14.49 -28.64
C ALA A 88 -1.20 -15.18 -27.73
N ALA A 89 -0.05 -14.54 -27.47
CA ALA A 89 0.94 -15.04 -26.52
C ALA A 89 0.46 -14.95 -25.07
N ALA A 90 -0.19 -13.85 -24.69
CA ALA A 90 -0.76 -13.70 -23.34
C ALA A 90 -1.76 -14.82 -22.99
N LYS A 91 -2.51 -15.34 -23.99
CA LYS A 91 -3.42 -16.48 -23.82
C LYS A 91 -2.70 -17.82 -23.59
N ARG A 92 -1.47 -17.95 -24.08
CA ARG A 92 -0.61 -19.14 -23.95
C ARG A 92 0.24 -19.13 -22.67
N ARG A 93 0.34 -17.98 -21.99
CA ARG A 93 1.08 -17.84 -20.74
C ARG A 93 0.39 -18.56 -19.59
N TRP A 94 1.13 -19.43 -18.92
CA TRP A 94 0.75 -20.09 -17.67
C TRP A 94 1.75 -19.73 -16.59
N CYS A 95 1.28 -19.54 -15.36
CA CYS A 95 2.15 -19.23 -14.24
C CYS A 95 2.00 -20.32 -13.19
N GLN A 96 3.13 -20.83 -12.72
CA GLN A 96 3.19 -21.65 -11.53
C GLN A 96 3.05 -20.75 -10.31
N VAL A 97 2.18 -21.14 -9.40
CA VAL A 97 1.81 -20.34 -8.23
C VAL A 97 1.67 -21.20 -6.98
N GLU A 98 1.82 -20.56 -5.83
CA GLU A 98 1.39 -21.11 -4.53
C GLU A 98 0.30 -20.20 -3.95
N PHE A 99 -0.81 -20.81 -3.55
CA PHE A 99 -1.93 -20.12 -2.92
C PHE A 99 -2.50 -20.98 -1.80
N GLN A 100 -2.46 -20.47 -0.56
CA GLN A 100 -2.95 -21.15 0.64
C GLN A 100 -2.40 -22.58 0.79
N GLY A 101 -1.12 -22.79 0.48
CA GLY A 101 -0.47 -24.10 0.56
C GLY A 101 -0.73 -25.03 -0.63
N VAL A 102 -1.52 -24.62 -1.63
CA VAL A 102 -1.70 -25.37 -2.89
C VAL A 102 -0.73 -24.82 -3.93
N THR A 103 0.13 -25.69 -4.46
CA THR A 103 1.04 -25.36 -5.57
C THR A 103 0.52 -25.95 -6.89
N GLY A 104 0.52 -25.15 -7.96
CA GLY A 104 0.15 -25.61 -9.30
C GLY A 104 0.17 -24.49 -10.32
N TRP A 105 -0.53 -24.67 -11.44
CA TRP A 105 -0.49 -23.79 -12.61
C TRP A 105 -1.83 -23.10 -12.85
N VAL A 106 -1.78 -21.80 -13.13
CA VAL A 106 -2.95 -20.98 -13.49
C VAL A 106 -2.71 -20.25 -14.81
N ALA A 107 -3.79 -19.91 -15.50
CA ALA A 107 -3.69 -19.15 -16.75
C ALA A 107 -3.31 -17.69 -16.44
N GLY A 108 -2.16 -17.24 -16.93
CA GLY A 108 -1.56 -15.94 -16.57
C GLY A 108 -2.34 -14.71 -17.05
N ARG A 109 -3.38 -14.90 -17.88
CA ARG A 109 -4.29 -13.83 -18.31
C ARG A 109 -5.25 -13.36 -17.20
N TYR A 110 -5.39 -14.13 -16.13
CA TYR A 110 -6.23 -13.80 -14.96
C TYR A 110 -5.41 -13.28 -13.78
N LEU A 111 -4.15 -12.90 -14.01
CA LEU A 111 -3.24 -12.42 -12.99
C LEU A 111 -2.79 -10.99 -13.30
N THR A 112 -2.82 -10.14 -12.29
CA THR A 112 -2.17 -8.82 -12.26
C THR A 112 -1.20 -8.77 -11.10
N GLU A 113 -0.29 -7.81 -11.08
CA GLU A 113 0.58 -7.53 -9.93
C GLU A 113 -0.24 -7.40 -8.65
N GLY A 114 0.22 -8.05 -7.59
CA GLY A 114 -0.41 -8.06 -6.27
C GLY A 114 0.62 -8.01 -5.15
N ASN A 115 0.12 -7.95 -3.92
CA ASN A 115 0.95 -7.91 -2.72
C ASN A 115 1.04 -9.30 -2.08
N ALA A 116 2.04 -9.49 -1.21
CA ALA A 116 2.16 -10.68 -0.38
C ALA A 116 0.84 -11.00 0.36
N PRO A 117 0.48 -12.30 0.52
CA PRO A 117 -0.72 -12.66 1.24
C PRO A 117 -0.64 -12.06 2.64
N VAL A 118 -1.71 -11.37 2.99
CA VAL A 118 -1.94 -10.98 4.36
C VAL A 118 -2.17 -12.27 5.15
N SER A 119 -1.12 -12.80 5.78
CA SER A 119 -1.28 -13.81 6.83
C SER A 119 -2.41 -13.33 7.74
N ALA A 120 -3.35 -14.18 8.11
CA ALA A 120 -4.46 -13.80 8.98
C ALA A 120 -3.89 -13.09 10.22
N VAL A 121 -3.95 -11.76 10.20
CA VAL A 121 -3.40 -10.93 11.26
C VAL A 121 -4.47 -10.94 12.33
N ALA A 122 -4.16 -11.56 13.47
CA ALA A 122 -5.01 -11.39 14.63
C ALA A 122 -4.86 -9.93 15.12
N PRO A 123 -5.95 -9.24 15.47
CA PRO A 123 -5.84 -7.95 16.12
C PRO A 123 -5.15 -8.08 17.48
N GLY A 124 -4.78 -6.95 18.08
CA GLY A 124 -4.11 -6.88 19.38
C GLY A 124 -4.99 -7.29 20.58
N PHE A 125 -6.20 -7.80 20.33
CA PHE A 125 -7.16 -8.26 21.33
C PHE A 125 -7.77 -9.61 20.98
N ASP A 126 -8.33 -10.28 21.99
CA ASP A 126 -8.98 -11.58 21.86
C ASP A 126 -10.35 -11.45 21.20
N CYS A 127 -10.47 -11.94 19.96
CA CYS A 127 -11.70 -11.89 19.18
C CYS A 127 -12.88 -12.64 19.80
N THR A 128 -12.64 -13.59 20.71
CA THR A 128 -13.73 -14.26 21.44
C THR A 128 -14.40 -13.35 22.47
N LYS A 129 -13.78 -12.21 22.79
CA LYS A 129 -14.26 -11.18 23.73
C LYS A 129 -14.72 -9.91 23.03
N ALA A 130 -15.00 -9.97 21.72
CA ALA A 130 -15.53 -8.83 20.98
C ALA A 130 -16.95 -8.49 21.46
N GLU A 131 -17.16 -7.29 21.99
CA GLU A 131 -18.43 -6.80 22.55
C GLU A 131 -19.11 -5.77 21.64
N SER A 132 -18.34 -5.05 20.80
CA SER A 132 -18.85 -4.01 19.90
C SER A 132 -18.89 -4.47 18.45
N GLY A 133 -19.76 -3.84 17.63
CA GLY A 133 -19.78 -4.06 16.18
C GLY A 133 -18.44 -3.71 15.53
N ALA A 134 -17.73 -2.71 16.03
CA ALA A 134 -16.38 -2.37 15.56
C ALA A 134 -15.37 -3.50 15.87
N GLN A 135 -15.38 -4.05 17.09
CA GLN A 135 -14.51 -5.19 17.45
C GLN A 135 -14.78 -6.42 16.60
N GLN A 136 -16.05 -6.73 16.34
CA GLN A 136 -16.44 -7.82 15.45
C GLN A 136 -15.93 -7.58 14.02
N ALA A 137 -16.08 -6.37 13.49
CA ALA A 137 -15.56 -5.99 12.19
C ALA A 137 -14.03 -6.15 12.13
N ILE A 138 -13.30 -5.68 13.14
CA ILE A 138 -11.85 -5.83 13.25
C ILE A 138 -11.43 -7.30 13.23
N CYS A 139 -12.18 -8.18 13.89
CA CYS A 139 -11.91 -9.61 13.93
C CYS A 139 -12.17 -10.34 12.61
N SER A 140 -13.06 -9.82 11.76
CA SER A 140 -13.41 -10.41 10.47
C SER A 140 -12.67 -9.80 9.27
N ASP A 141 -12.13 -8.58 9.43
CA ASP A 141 -11.54 -7.80 8.35
C ASP A 141 -10.01 -7.70 8.52
N PRO A 142 -9.21 -8.29 7.62
CA PRO A 142 -7.75 -8.27 7.72
C PRO A 142 -7.12 -6.87 7.65
N GLN A 143 -7.75 -5.92 6.96
CA GLN A 143 -7.26 -4.54 6.90
C GLN A 143 -7.42 -3.88 8.27
N LEU A 144 -8.60 -4.01 8.87
CA LEU A 144 -8.88 -3.48 10.21
C LEU A 144 -8.02 -4.15 11.29
N ALA A 145 -7.79 -5.46 11.20
CA ALA A 145 -6.92 -6.18 12.13
C ALA A 145 -5.47 -5.68 12.06
N ARG A 146 -4.97 -5.35 10.86
CA ARG A 146 -3.63 -4.75 10.68
C ARG A 146 -3.53 -3.35 11.29
N LEU A 147 -4.56 -2.53 11.08
CA LEU A 147 -4.65 -1.21 11.68
C LEU A 147 -4.65 -1.30 13.21
N ASP A 148 -5.38 -2.26 13.77
CA ASP A 148 -5.41 -2.51 15.21
C ASP A 148 -4.08 -3.00 15.77
N LEU A 149 -3.41 -3.92 15.07
CA LEU A 149 -2.10 -4.41 15.46
C LEU A 149 -1.06 -3.29 15.45
N GLU A 150 -1.07 -2.44 14.40
CA GLU A 150 -0.14 -1.30 14.32
C GLU A 150 -0.41 -0.29 15.43
N LEU A 151 -1.67 0.04 15.70
CA LEU A 151 -2.00 0.95 16.80
C LEU A 151 -1.58 0.36 18.15
N THR A 152 -1.77 -0.94 18.35
CA THR A 152 -1.34 -1.64 19.57
C THR A 152 0.18 -1.53 19.77
N ARG A 153 0.94 -1.74 18.69
CA ARG A 153 2.40 -1.60 18.68
C ARG A 153 2.84 -0.17 19.03
N LEU A 154 2.31 0.83 18.32
CA LEU A 154 2.65 2.25 18.54
C LEU A 154 2.27 2.72 19.94
N TYR A 155 1.13 2.28 20.45
CA TYR A 155 0.71 2.56 21.82
C TYR A 155 1.68 1.96 22.85
N GLY A 156 2.17 0.73 22.59
CA GLY A 156 3.23 0.09 23.38
C GLY A 156 4.54 0.88 23.38
N LEU A 157 4.97 1.40 22.23
CA LEU A 157 6.16 2.25 22.14
C LEU A 157 5.96 3.57 22.89
N ALA A 158 4.80 4.21 22.70
CA ALA A 158 4.46 5.46 23.35
C ALA A 158 4.42 5.35 24.88
N VAL A 159 3.75 4.33 25.42
CA VAL A 159 3.60 4.17 26.88
C VAL A 159 4.91 3.80 27.59
N ASN A 160 5.83 3.13 26.89
CA ASN A 160 7.13 2.71 27.42
C ASN A 160 8.29 3.65 27.04
N GLY A 161 7.99 4.81 26.43
CA GLY A 161 9.01 5.74 25.99
C GLY A 161 9.81 6.36 27.15
N PRO A 162 11.11 6.65 26.97
CA PRO A 162 11.99 7.21 28.01
C PRO A 162 11.52 8.56 28.59
N GLN A 163 10.67 9.30 27.86
CA GLN A 163 10.17 10.62 28.28
C GLN A 163 8.80 10.54 28.99
N MET A 164 8.32 9.33 29.31
CA MET A 164 7.01 9.12 29.93
C MET A 164 7.06 9.31 31.44
N THR A 165 6.21 10.20 31.94
CA THR A 165 5.92 10.36 33.38
C THR A 165 4.62 9.62 33.74
N PRO A 166 4.37 9.30 35.02
CA PRO A 166 3.10 8.70 35.45
C PRO A 166 1.86 9.48 35.00
N GLU A 167 1.94 10.82 34.98
CA GLU A 167 0.87 11.71 34.55
C GLU A 167 0.61 11.57 33.05
N ARG A 168 1.66 11.63 32.22
CA ARG A 168 1.56 11.43 30.76
C ARG A 168 1.02 10.04 30.41
N ILE A 169 1.42 9.01 31.17
CA ILE A 169 0.89 7.65 31.01
C ILE A 169 -0.61 7.62 31.33
N SER A 170 -1.03 8.28 32.41
CA SER A 170 -2.43 8.37 32.82
C SER A 170 -3.29 9.08 31.76
N GLU A 171 -2.80 10.22 31.25
CA GLU A 171 -3.43 10.96 30.15
C GLU A 171 -3.54 10.12 28.88
N LEU A 172 -2.45 9.48 28.45
CA LEU A 172 -2.45 8.62 27.26
C LEU A 172 -3.46 7.47 27.40
N LYS A 173 -3.51 6.82 28.58
CA LYS A 173 -4.52 5.79 28.89
C LYS A 173 -5.95 6.35 28.85
N ALA A 174 -6.16 7.56 29.34
CA ALA A 174 -7.47 8.21 29.32
C ALA A 174 -7.92 8.54 27.89
N MET A 175 -7.03 9.13 27.08
CA MET A 175 -7.27 9.40 25.68
C MET A 175 -7.55 8.11 24.89
N GLN A 176 -6.79 7.04 25.15
CA GLN A 176 -7.02 5.74 24.51
C GLN A 176 -8.41 5.17 24.83
N ARG A 177 -8.85 5.25 26.10
CA ARG A 177 -10.22 4.84 26.47
C ARG A 177 -11.29 5.70 25.80
N GLY A 178 -11.05 7.00 25.66
CA GLY A 178 -11.95 7.91 24.93
C GLY A 178 -12.04 7.55 23.46
N TRP A 179 -10.91 7.32 22.81
CA TRP A 179 -10.83 6.90 21.41
C TRP A 179 -11.55 5.56 21.18
N ILE A 180 -11.35 4.54 22.03
CA ILE A 180 -12.05 3.25 21.93
C ILE A 180 -13.58 3.45 21.89
N LYS A 181 -14.12 4.30 22.76
CA LYS A 181 -15.56 4.62 22.76
C LYS A 181 -16.00 5.29 21.46
N GLY A 182 -15.18 6.18 20.90
CA GLY A 182 -15.43 6.82 19.61
C GLY A 182 -15.46 5.81 18.46
N ARG A 183 -14.44 4.96 18.36
CA ARG A 183 -14.36 3.86 17.38
C ARG A 183 -15.57 2.93 17.49
N ASP A 184 -15.95 2.53 18.70
CA ASP A 184 -17.09 1.64 18.92
C ASP A 184 -18.44 2.29 18.57
N ALA A 185 -18.50 3.61 18.40
CA ALA A 185 -19.68 4.33 17.93
C ALA A 185 -19.80 4.40 16.40
N CYS A 186 -18.86 3.83 15.64
CA CYS A 186 -18.88 3.82 14.16
C CYS A 186 -20.10 3.13 13.54
N TRP A 187 -20.90 2.38 14.31
CA TRP A 187 -22.19 1.87 13.83
C TRP A 187 -23.18 2.97 13.42
N LYS A 188 -22.95 4.22 13.86
CA LYS A 188 -23.76 5.39 13.51
C LYS A 188 -23.30 6.11 12.23
N ALA A 189 -22.16 5.71 11.68
CA ALA A 189 -21.53 6.39 10.56
C ALA A 189 -22.34 6.22 9.26
N VAL A 190 -22.46 7.30 8.48
CA VAL A 190 -23.26 7.31 7.24
C VAL A 190 -22.51 6.57 6.12
N GLU A 191 -21.19 6.70 6.11
CA GLU A 191 -20.25 6.02 5.22
C GLU A 191 -20.14 4.51 5.49
N GLY A 192 -20.69 4.03 6.60
CA GLY A 192 -20.68 2.63 7.01
C GLY A 192 -19.63 2.28 8.06
N LEU A 193 -19.79 1.10 8.67
CA LEU A 193 -18.98 0.65 9.80
C LEU A 193 -17.49 0.52 9.46
N THR A 194 -17.14 -0.24 8.41
CA THR A 194 -15.74 -0.52 8.06
C THR A 194 -14.95 0.75 7.70
N PRO A 195 -15.43 1.65 6.82
CA PRO A 195 -14.72 2.89 6.51
C PRO A 195 -14.54 3.81 7.73
N CYS A 196 -15.55 3.93 8.60
CA CYS A 196 -15.43 4.72 9.83
C CYS A 196 -14.38 4.12 10.78
N VAL A 197 -14.38 2.80 10.97
CA VAL A 197 -13.39 2.14 11.84
C VAL A 197 -11.98 2.33 11.27
N ALA A 198 -11.79 2.13 9.96
CA ALA A 198 -10.50 2.34 9.31
C ALA A 198 -9.99 3.78 9.48
N ALA A 199 -10.86 4.77 9.25
CA ALA A 199 -10.53 6.17 9.46
C ALA A 199 -10.17 6.47 10.92
N SER A 200 -10.93 5.93 11.88
CA SER A 200 -10.68 6.08 13.32
C SER A 200 -9.31 5.53 13.74
N TYR A 201 -8.85 4.43 13.13
CA TYR A 201 -7.50 3.93 13.36
C TYR A 201 -6.43 4.80 12.71
N ALA A 202 -6.61 5.21 11.45
CA ALA A 202 -5.63 6.04 10.74
C ALA A 202 -5.37 7.36 11.48
N THR A 203 -6.43 8.03 11.95
CA THR A 203 -6.29 9.27 12.72
C THR A 203 -5.62 9.03 14.07
N ARG A 204 -5.98 7.95 14.78
CA ARG A 204 -5.34 7.63 16.07
C ARG A 204 -3.86 7.23 15.93
N ILE A 205 -3.51 6.55 14.85
CA ILE A 205 -2.11 6.24 14.51
C ILE A 205 -1.34 7.56 14.30
N ASP A 206 -1.90 8.52 13.55
CA ASP A 206 -1.30 9.85 13.39
C ASP A 206 -1.15 10.60 14.71
N GLU A 207 -2.15 10.57 15.60
CA GLU A 207 -2.04 11.18 16.94
C GLU A 207 -0.85 10.62 17.71
N ILE A 208 -0.68 9.29 17.73
CA ILE A 208 0.39 8.65 18.49
C ILE A 208 1.76 8.93 17.85
N ARG A 209 1.90 8.82 16.53
CA ARG A 209 3.16 9.14 15.83
C ARG A 209 3.55 10.61 15.97
N THR A 210 2.56 11.51 15.97
CA THR A 210 2.80 12.94 16.16
C THR A 210 3.16 13.25 17.61
N GLY A 211 2.45 12.69 18.58
CA GLY A 211 2.59 13.03 20.00
C GLY A 211 3.76 12.38 20.72
N PHE A 212 4.30 11.26 20.21
CA PHE A 212 5.29 10.44 20.91
C PHE A 212 6.48 10.10 20.00
N ALA A 213 7.68 10.58 20.38
CA ALA A 213 8.89 10.43 19.56
C ALA A 213 9.22 8.96 19.23
N GLN A 214 9.07 8.05 20.20
CA GLN A 214 9.36 6.61 20.00
C GLN A 214 8.42 5.95 19.00
N ALA A 215 7.19 6.45 18.89
CA ALA A 215 6.23 5.96 17.91
C ALA A 215 6.47 6.59 16.53
N ARG A 216 7.24 7.67 16.44
CA ARG A 216 7.59 8.34 15.19
C ARG A 216 8.77 7.70 14.48
N GLU A 217 9.70 7.13 15.26
CA GLU A 217 10.87 6.44 14.72
C GLU A 217 10.44 5.29 13.80
N ASP A 218 11.11 5.16 12.66
CA ASP A 218 10.96 4.02 11.78
C ASP A 218 11.92 2.92 12.26
N ASP A 219 11.38 1.98 13.02
CA ASP A 219 12.09 0.81 13.52
C ASP A 219 12.03 -0.39 12.55
N GLY A 220 11.44 -0.20 11.35
CA GLY A 220 11.23 -1.23 10.34
C GLY A 220 10.25 -2.35 10.76
N SER A 221 9.61 -2.25 11.93
CA SER A 221 8.72 -3.28 12.47
C SER A 221 7.23 -2.97 12.27
N GLY A 222 6.89 -1.70 12.04
CA GLY A 222 5.53 -1.23 11.84
C GLY A 222 5.12 -1.13 10.37
N ILE A 223 3.82 -0.93 10.16
CA ILE A 223 3.26 -0.65 8.82
C ILE A 223 2.94 0.83 8.61
N SER A 224 3.21 1.70 9.60
CA SER A 224 2.96 3.14 9.49
C SER A 224 4.24 3.95 9.35
N MET A 225 4.17 5.04 8.59
CA MET A 225 5.29 5.95 8.33
C MET A 225 4.84 7.42 8.37
N GLY A 226 5.80 8.32 8.64
CA GLY A 226 5.55 9.75 8.79
C GLY A 226 5.49 10.19 10.27
N PRO A 227 4.95 11.39 10.56
CA PRO A 227 4.29 12.29 9.61
C PRO A 227 5.26 12.89 8.59
N PHE A 228 4.82 13.00 7.35
CA PHE A 228 5.48 13.70 6.25
C PHE A 228 4.77 15.04 6.04
N ALA A 229 5.52 16.12 5.90
CA ALA A 229 4.95 17.44 5.63
C ALA A 229 4.88 17.69 4.12
N TYR A 230 3.75 18.23 3.66
CA TYR A 230 3.54 18.70 2.29
C TYR A 230 3.13 20.18 2.34
N VAL A 231 3.66 20.97 1.41
CA VAL A 231 3.24 22.36 1.21
C VAL A 231 2.39 22.40 -0.05
N CYS A 232 1.11 22.71 0.12
CA CYS A 232 0.18 22.86 -0.99
C CYS A 232 0.01 24.34 -1.37
N GLU A 233 0.24 24.68 -2.63
CA GLU A 233 0.10 26.05 -3.12
C GLU A 233 -1.31 26.59 -2.87
N GLY A 234 -1.42 27.73 -2.19
CA GLY A 234 -2.70 28.37 -1.90
C GLY A 234 -3.47 27.85 -0.67
N LEU A 235 -3.02 26.75 -0.02
CA LEU A 235 -3.71 26.21 1.16
C LEU A 235 -3.44 27.03 2.44
N GLY A 236 -2.31 27.74 2.50
CA GLY A 236 -1.94 28.56 3.66
C GLY A 236 -1.56 27.77 4.92
N ALA A 237 -1.49 26.44 4.83
CA ALA A 237 -1.05 25.53 5.88
C ALA A 237 -0.31 24.33 5.27
N ALA A 238 0.60 23.73 6.05
CA ALA A 238 1.21 22.45 5.67
C ALA A 238 0.21 21.31 5.89
N VAL A 239 0.20 20.35 4.98
CA VAL A 239 -0.51 19.08 5.12
C VAL A 239 0.43 18.07 5.77
N SER A 240 0.08 17.60 6.96
CA SER A 240 0.73 16.47 7.61
C SER A 240 0.12 15.17 7.08
N MET A 241 0.96 14.24 6.63
CA MET A 241 0.56 12.94 6.12
C MET A 241 1.21 11.81 6.91
N VAL A 242 0.41 10.94 7.50
CA VAL A 242 0.86 9.61 7.94
C VAL A 242 0.32 8.57 6.98
N VAL A 243 1.18 7.66 6.53
CA VAL A 243 0.81 6.53 5.68
C VAL A 243 0.68 5.31 6.57
N VAL A 244 -0.38 4.52 6.38
CA VAL A 244 -0.51 3.20 6.99
C VAL A 244 -0.69 2.15 5.91
N ASN A 245 0.36 1.36 5.67
CA ASN A 245 0.45 0.32 4.64
C ASN A 245 -0.37 -0.94 5.01
N ALA A 246 -1.64 -0.75 5.33
CA ALA A 246 -2.64 -1.81 5.31
C ALA A 246 -2.95 -2.22 3.86
N ASP A 247 -3.83 -3.21 3.66
CA ASP A 247 -4.31 -3.60 2.33
C ASP A 247 -5.84 -3.46 2.26
N PRO A 248 -6.38 -2.41 1.60
CA PRO A 248 -5.66 -1.32 0.94
C PRO A 248 -4.98 -0.35 1.94
N SER A 249 -3.97 0.39 1.46
CA SER A 249 -3.30 1.43 2.25
C SER A 249 -4.27 2.56 2.59
N ILE A 250 -4.08 3.20 3.73
CA ILE A 250 -4.87 4.35 4.18
C ILE A 250 -3.93 5.47 4.63
N LEU A 251 -4.26 6.70 4.27
CA LEU A 251 -3.57 7.89 4.76
C LEU A 251 -4.31 8.47 5.96
N SER A 252 -3.59 9.21 6.79
CA SER A 252 -4.14 10.23 7.66
C SER A 252 -3.59 11.56 7.18
N LEU A 253 -4.45 12.43 6.65
CA LEU A 253 -4.10 13.77 6.18
C LEU A 253 -4.68 14.81 7.12
N ARG A 254 -3.84 15.73 7.60
CA ARG A 254 -4.23 16.77 8.55
C ARG A 254 -3.68 18.13 8.17
N TRP A 255 -4.54 19.13 8.09
CA TRP A 255 -4.18 20.54 7.90
C TRP A 255 -5.23 21.44 8.55
N GLY A 256 -4.80 22.49 9.27
CA GLY A 256 -5.72 23.29 10.07
C GLY A 256 -6.58 22.42 11.00
N ASP A 257 -7.90 22.58 10.92
CA ASP A 257 -8.88 21.76 11.63
C ASP A 257 -9.40 20.57 10.81
N THR A 258 -8.91 20.41 9.57
CA THR A 258 -9.33 19.32 8.69
C THR A 258 -8.51 18.07 8.96
N TRP A 259 -9.22 16.95 9.11
CA TRP A 259 -8.62 15.64 9.25
C TRP A 259 -9.42 14.61 8.46
N ILE A 260 -8.77 14.01 7.47
CA ILE A 260 -9.38 12.98 6.62
C ILE A 260 -8.49 11.75 6.54
N ALA A 261 -9.11 10.60 6.30
CA ALA A 261 -8.40 9.34 6.17
C ALA A 261 -8.73 8.64 4.83
N PRO A 262 -8.18 9.12 3.70
CA PRO A 262 -8.49 8.57 2.39
C PRO A 262 -7.82 7.22 2.18
N ALA A 263 -8.55 6.27 1.60
CA ALA A 263 -8.09 4.92 1.31
C ALA A 263 -7.61 4.79 -0.14
N ALA A 264 -6.59 3.96 -0.36
CA ALA A 264 -6.01 3.73 -1.67
C ALA A 264 -7.04 3.18 -2.66
N GLN A 265 -6.95 3.67 -3.89
CA GLN A 265 -7.76 3.28 -5.04
C GLN A 265 -6.84 2.76 -6.15
N PRO A 266 -7.32 1.87 -7.03
CA PRO A 266 -6.56 1.45 -8.21
C PRO A 266 -6.11 2.65 -9.05
N ALA A 267 -4.83 2.67 -9.42
CA ALA A 267 -4.23 3.69 -10.26
C ALA A 267 -3.13 3.10 -11.16
N ALA A 268 -2.95 3.65 -12.36
CA ALA A 268 -1.94 3.20 -13.32
C ALA A 268 -0.52 3.72 -13.00
N SER A 269 -0.41 4.82 -12.25
CA SER A 269 0.85 5.41 -11.81
C SER A 269 0.62 6.28 -10.57
N GLY A 270 1.52 6.18 -9.59
CA GLY A 270 1.39 6.87 -8.31
C GLY A 270 0.30 6.25 -7.41
N GLY A 271 0.15 6.79 -6.21
CA GLY A 271 -0.88 6.39 -5.26
C GLY A 271 -2.09 7.31 -5.33
N LYS A 272 -3.27 6.81 -5.71
CA LYS A 272 -4.52 7.55 -5.64
C LYS A 272 -5.27 7.17 -4.37
N TYR A 273 -5.68 8.14 -3.58
CA TYR A 273 -6.42 7.95 -2.34
C TYR A 273 -7.72 8.74 -2.37
N LEU A 274 -8.81 8.16 -1.86
CA LEU A 274 -10.13 8.79 -1.85
C LEU A 274 -10.77 8.67 -0.46
N ALA A 275 -11.32 9.78 0.03
CA ALA A 275 -12.21 9.82 1.20
C ALA A 275 -13.56 10.38 0.79
N GLN A 276 -14.64 9.79 1.30
CA GLN A 276 -15.97 10.39 1.18
C GLN A 276 -16.20 11.37 2.32
N THR A 277 -16.64 12.58 1.98
CA THR A 277 -17.04 13.60 2.95
C THR A 277 -18.47 14.04 2.69
N ALA A 278 -19.06 14.81 3.60
CA ALA A 278 -20.39 15.38 3.40
C ALA A 278 -20.47 16.33 2.18
N GLU A 279 -19.34 16.91 1.78
CA GLU A 279 -19.21 17.84 0.65
C GLU A 279 -18.92 17.15 -0.68
N GLY A 280 -18.58 15.85 -0.64
CA GLY A 280 -18.22 15.03 -1.78
C GLY A 280 -16.89 14.28 -1.60
N PRO A 281 -16.41 13.59 -2.65
CA PRO A 281 -15.16 12.84 -2.59
C PRO A 281 -13.96 13.79 -2.59
N VAL A 282 -13.10 13.65 -1.58
CA VAL A 282 -11.78 14.28 -1.56
C VAL A 282 -10.77 13.28 -2.11
N GLN A 283 -9.92 13.72 -3.04
CA GLN A 283 -8.89 12.89 -3.64
C GLN A 283 -7.50 13.46 -3.34
N PHE A 284 -6.59 12.57 -2.95
CA PHE A 284 -5.16 12.86 -2.84
C PHE A 284 -4.41 11.93 -3.77
N TRP A 285 -3.68 12.47 -4.74
CA TRP A 285 -2.88 11.70 -5.69
C TRP A 285 -1.40 12.03 -5.52
N ILE A 286 -0.59 11.06 -5.14
CA ILE A 286 0.84 11.23 -4.85
C ILE A 286 1.70 10.45 -5.85
N LYS A 287 2.82 11.04 -6.27
CA LYS A 287 3.86 10.40 -7.09
C LYS A 287 5.24 10.91 -6.67
N GLY A 288 6.00 10.10 -5.95
CA GLY A 288 7.26 10.53 -5.37
C GLY A 288 7.03 11.62 -4.32
N ASP A 289 7.70 12.76 -4.46
CA ASP A 289 7.56 13.90 -3.55
C ASP A 289 6.48 14.91 -3.99
N GLU A 290 5.86 14.72 -5.15
CA GLU A 290 4.78 15.56 -5.68
C GLU A 290 3.41 14.95 -5.36
N ALA A 291 2.41 15.81 -5.10
CA ALA A 291 1.03 15.41 -4.91
C ALA A 291 0.00 16.44 -5.43
N LEU A 292 -1.22 15.97 -5.67
CA LEU A 292 -2.40 16.79 -5.97
C LEU A 292 -3.47 16.55 -4.90
N LEU A 293 -3.95 17.62 -4.27
CA LEU A 293 -5.11 17.61 -3.39
C LEU A 293 -6.32 18.21 -4.11
N MET A 294 -7.34 17.38 -4.32
CA MET A 294 -8.60 17.75 -4.98
C MET A 294 -9.72 17.75 -3.94
N TRP A 295 -10.24 18.93 -3.63
CA TRP A 295 -11.37 19.10 -2.72
C TRP A 295 -12.65 19.43 -3.51
N PRO A 296 -13.82 18.87 -3.15
CA PRO A 296 -15.08 19.16 -3.83
C PRO A 296 -15.35 20.66 -3.98
N GLY A 297 -15.50 21.13 -5.22
CA GLY A 297 -15.84 22.51 -5.53
C GLY A 297 -14.72 23.53 -5.34
N GLN A 298 -13.48 23.10 -5.11
CA GLN A 298 -12.29 23.96 -5.05
C GLN A 298 -11.34 23.68 -6.23
N PRO A 299 -10.43 24.63 -6.57
CA PRO A 299 -9.33 24.35 -7.49
C PRO A 299 -8.41 23.26 -6.94
N ASP A 300 -7.85 22.45 -7.83
CA ASP A 300 -6.83 21.45 -7.48
C ASP A 300 -5.59 22.14 -6.93
N LEU A 301 -5.05 21.63 -5.82
CA LEU A 301 -3.85 22.17 -5.20
C LEU A 301 -2.66 21.28 -5.52
N THR A 302 -1.60 21.88 -6.05
CA THR A 302 -0.30 21.22 -6.23
C THR A 302 0.45 21.26 -4.90
N CYS A 303 0.97 20.12 -4.49
CA CYS A 303 1.64 19.94 -3.22
C CYS A 303 3.01 19.30 -3.43
N ASP A 304 4.02 19.81 -2.74
CA ASP A 304 5.37 19.22 -2.73
C ASP A 304 5.73 18.81 -1.31
N ARG A 305 6.42 17.68 -1.18
CA ARG A 305 6.93 17.22 0.11
C ARG A 305 7.99 18.21 0.59
N ASP A 306 7.82 18.68 1.82
CA ASP A 306 8.83 19.50 2.47
C ASP A 306 10.02 18.62 2.87
N GLY A 307 11.18 18.88 2.25
CA GLY A 307 12.42 18.17 2.51
C GLY A 307 13.11 18.54 3.82
N THR A 308 12.54 19.44 4.63
CA THR A 308 13.13 19.89 5.91
C THR A 308 12.67 19.11 7.14
N GLY A 309 11.96 17.98 6.96
CA GLY A 309 11.41 17.12 8.02
C GLY A 309 12.29 15.95 8.45
#